data_AF-A0A8D0DFH0-F1
#
_entry.id   AF-A0A8D0DFH0-F1
#
_cell.length_a   1.000
_cell.length_b   1.000
_cell.length_c   1.000
_cell.angle_alpha   90.00
_cell.angle_beta   90.00
_cell.angle_gamma   90.00
#
_symmetry.space_group_name_H-M   'P 1'
#
loop_
_entity.id
_entity.type
_entity.pdbx_description
1 polymer ?
#
loop_
_entity_poly.entity_id
_entity_poly.type
_entity_poly.pdbx_seq_one_letter_code
_entity_poly.pdbx_strand_id
1 'polypeptide(L)'
;MKFQKRQDIKEQTDALQAILNLQEQGKKLFAQSIKENACRNRGILSLLRGDVRDGMHELHLAMKYDQVTIKRACRERRYLKIAMAEYTMEQARESLSRYVFDRMNLHNALLYEVRQRGKLLENMQLRLQNLIDLETANPDAKVQLQIIRQLENNIEKMHMKIMSAEKIYQLYLKMVDLLRDELCLLPLILDDLQRMVEAYHVELRGMHLINMDMAEAMEAAKADMVGTEAKLIAEKKFRDNSLSIQKKQIERIRTKDASERHRKMPHGPPSLLSKHGEI
;
A
#
# COMPACT_ATOMS: atom_id res chain seq x y z
N MET A 1 54.38 -51.22 -159.67
CA MET A 1 53.75 -50.63 -158.46
C MET A 1 53.65 -51.64 -157.29
N LYS A 2 54.77 -52.02 -156.64
CA LYS A 2 54.75 -52.81 -155.38
C LYS A 2 55.78 -52.37 -154.32
N PHE A 3 56.83 -51.63 -154.69
CA PHE A 3 57.86 -51.15 -153.76
C PHE A 3 57.45 -49.89 -152.98
N GLN A 4 56.96 -48.84 -153.63
CA GLN A 4 56.58 -47.58 -152.94
C GLN A 4 55.52 -47.80 -151.83
N LYS A 5 54.48 -48.61 -152.07
CA LYS A 5 53.51 -48.97 -151.01
C LYS A 5 54.13 -49.72 -149.82
N ARG A 6 55.32 -50.32 -149.96
CA ARG A 6 56.07 -50.95 -148.84
C ARG A 6 57.04 -50.00 -148.13
N GLN A 7 57.37 -48.84 -148.71
CA GLN A 7 58.06 -47.75 -148.00
C GLN A 7 57.05 -46.91 -147.23
N ASP A 8 55.98 -46.48 -147.89
CA ASP A 8 54.83 -45.76 -147.31
C ASP A 8 54.25 -46.49 -146.08
N ILE A 9 53.95 -47.79 -146.18
CA ILE A 9 53.49 -48.59 -145.02
C ILE A 9 54.56 -48.71 -143.91
N LYS A 10 55.86 -48.72 -144.24
CA LYS A 10 56.92 -48.72 -143.21
C LYS A 10 56.99 -47.38 -142.50
N GLU A 11 57.03 -46.28 -143.24
CA GLU A 11 57.06 -44.91 -142.70
C GLU A 11 55.80 -44.64 -141.83
N GLN A 12 54.63 -45.12 -142.24
CA GLN A 12 53.42 -45.11 -141.41
C GLN A 12 53.54 -46.01 -140.15
N THR A 13 54.17 -47.18 -140.26
CA THR A 13 54.40 -48.06 -139.10
C THR A 13 55.37 -47.41 -138.11
N ASP A 14 56.49 -46.88 -138.57
CA ASP A 14 57.51 -46.21 -137.76
C ASP A 14 56.94 -44.93 -137.12
N ALA A 15 56.08 -44.19 -137.83
CA ALA A 15 55.35 -43.04 -137.28
C ALA A 15 54.33 -43.46 -136.20
N LEU A 16 53.58 -44.54 -136.41
CA LEU A 16 52.68 -45.10 -135.38
C LEU A 16 53.47 -45.64 -134.16
N GLN A 17 54.64 -46.24 -134.39
CA GLN A 17 55.58 -46.66 -133.35
C GLN A 17 56.07 -45.45 -132.53
N ALA A 18 56.42 -44.35 -133.20
CA ALA A 18 56.83 -43.10 -132.56
C ALA A 18 55.68 -42.45 -131.76
N ILE A 19 54.45 -42.45 -132.29
CA ILE A 19 53.25 -41.96 -131.59
C ILE A 19 52.95 -42.83 -130.36
N LEU A 20 53.04 -44.16 -130.46
CA LEU A 20 52.87 -45.07 -129.33
C LEU A 20 53.94 -44.83 -128.25
N ASN A 21 55.21 -44.71 -128.65
CA ASN A 21 56.31 -44.39 -127.74
C ASN A 21 56.09 -43.04 -127.04
N LEU A 22 55.65 -42.00 -127.77
CA LEU A 22 55.33 -40.69 -127.20
C LEU A 22 54.15 -40.76 -126.22
N GLN A 23 53.09 -41.51 -126.55
CA GLN A 23 51.95 -41.72 -125.65
C GLN A 23 52.34 -42.52 -124.40
N GLU A 24 53.24 -43.50 -124.51
CA GLU A 24 53.71 -44.28 -123.37
C GLU A 24 54.65 -43.46 -122.47
N GLN A 25 55.54 -42.65 -123.05
CA GLN A 25 56.33 -41.65 -122.31
C GLN A 25 55.42 -40.63 -121.62
N GLY A 26 54.41 -40.10 -122.31
CA GLY A 26 53.41 -39.21 -121.73
C GLY A 26 52.69 -39.84 -120.54
N LYS A 27 52.20 -41.07 -120.67
CA LYS A 27 51.59 -41.84 -119.57
C LYS A 27 52.53 -42.01 -118.38
N LYS A 28 53.82 -42.30 -118.62
CA LYS A 28 54.85 -42.40 -117.57
C LYS A 28 55.08 -41.06 -116.85
N LEU A 29 55.20 -39.96 -117.60
CA LEU A 29 55.38 -38.61 -117.04
C LEU A 29 54.14 -38.13 -116.25
N PHE A 30 52.92 -38.39 -116.73
CA PHE A 30 51.70 -38.10 -115.97
C PHE A 30 51.61 -38.94 -114.69
N ALA A 31 51.90 -40.24 -114.75
CA ALA A 31 51.92 -41.10 -113.57
C ALA A 31 52.99 -40.66 -112.55
N GLN A 32 54.17 -40.23 -113.01
CA GLN A 32 55.20 -39.65 -112.16
C GLN A 32 54.72 -38.34 -111.51
N SER A 33 54.16 -37.41 -112.29
CA SER A 33 53.65 -36.13 -111.79
C SER A 33 52.55 -36.31 -110.74
N ILE A 34 51.61 -37.24 -110.97
CA ILE A 34 50.57 -37.61 -109.98
C ILE A 34 51.21 -38.19 -108.72
N LYS A 35 52.21 -39.08 -108.84
CA LYS A 35 52.94 -39.67 -107.70
C LYS A 35 53.72 -38.61 -106.91
N GLU A 36 54.41 -37.70 -107.58
CA GLU A 36 55.11 -36.58 -106.94
C GLU A 36 54.15 -35.66 -106.19
N ASN A 37 53.04 -35.27 -106.82
CA ASN A 37 52.02 -34.42 -106.19
C ASN A 37 51.33 -35.13 -105.01
N ALA A 38 51.08 -36.44 -105.10
CA ALA A 38 50.60 -37.23 -103.97
C ALA A 38 51.62 -37.28 -102.80
N CYS A 39 52.91 -37.35 -103.10
CA CYS A 39 53.98 -37.24 -102.09
C CYS A 39 54.07 -35.83 -101.48
N ARG A 40 54.02 -34.77 -102.30
CA ARG A 40 53.99 -33.36 -101.84
C ARG A 40 52.79 -33.12 -100.91
N ASN A 41 51.59 -33.53 -101.33
CA ASN A 41 50.37 -33.41 -100.54
C ASN A 41 50.43 -34.21 -99.24
N ARG A 42 51.05 -35.41 -99.24
CA ARG A 42 51.29 -36.20 -98.02
C ARG A 42 52.23 -35.47 -97.05
N GLY A 43 53.26 -34.79 -97.56
CA GLY A 43 54.14 -33.93 -96.76
C GLY A 43 53.38 -32.77 -96.12
N ILE A 44 52.64 -32.00 -96.93
CA ILE A 44 51.83 -30.85 -96.47
C ILE A 44 50.80 -31.29 -95.42
N LEU A 45 50.07 -32.37 -95.65
CA LEU A 45 49.12 -32.94 -94.68
C LEU A 45 49.79 -33.44 -93.39
N SER A 46 51.07 -33.80 -93.43
CA SER A 46 51.82 -34.21 -92.23
C SER A 46 52.27 -32.99 -91.41
N LEU A 47 52.68 -31.90 -92.09
CA LEU A 47 53.00 -30.61 -91.46
C LEU A 47 51.76 -29.99 -90.81
N LEU A 48 50.66 -29.82 -91.55
CA LEU A 48 49.40 -29.28 -91.01
C LEU A 48 48.84 -30.08 -89.82
N ARG A 49 49.13 -31.40 -89.76
CA ARG A 49 48.79 -32.23 -88.60
C ARG A 49 49.76 -32.06 -87.42
N GLY A 50 51.00 -31.63 -87.66
CA GLY A 50 51.89 -31.07 -86.64
C GLY A 50 51.28 -29.80 -86.07
N ASP A 51 51.17 -28.76 -86.91
CA ASP A 51 50.67 -27.43 -86.56
C ASP A 51 49.37 -27.46 -85.73
N VAL A 52 48.39 -28.29 -86.13
CA VAL A 52 47.12 -28.47 -85.40
C VAL A 52 47.31 -29.14 -84.02
N ARG A 53 48.20 -30.12 -83.87
CA ARG A 53 48.48 -30.74 -82.55
C ARG A 53 49.23 -29.79 -81.64
N ASP A 54 50.17 -29.03 -82.19
CA ASP A 54 51.01 -28.11 -81.43
C ASP A 54 50.17 -26.91 -80.96
N GLY A 55 49.33 -26.34 -81.83
CA GLY A 55 48.33 -25.33 -81.44
C GLY A 55 47.27 -25.84 -80.45
N MET A 56 46.84 -27.11 -80.56
CA MET A 56 45.99 -27.73 -79.53
C MET A 56 46.72 -27.88 -78.18
N HIS A 57 48.03 -28.13 -78.18
CA HIS A 57 48.83 -28.21 -76.97
C HIS A 57 48.99 -26.84 -76.31
N GLU A 58 49.32 -25.81 -77.07
CA GLU A 58 49.41 -24.42 -76.61
C GLU A 58 48.08 -23.92 -76.02
N LEU A 59 46.96 -24.15 -76.71
CA LEU A 59 45.62 -23.82 -76.20
C LEU A 59 45.34 -24.52 -74.86
N HIS A 60 45.68 -25.82 -74.75
CA HIS A 60 45.47 -26.58 -73.52
C HIS A 60 46.38 -26.13 -72.36
N LEU A 61 47.59 -25.64 -72.65
CA LEU A 61 48.46 -24.98 -71.66
C LEU A 61 47.91 -23.64 -71.21
N ALA A 62 47.42 -22.80 -72.14
CA ALA A 62 46.78 -21.52 -71.83
C ALA A 62 45.54 -21.71 -70.94
N MET A 63 44.63 -22.62 -71.30
CA MET A 63 43.44 -22.95 -70.50
C MET A 63 43.81 -23.44 -69.08
N LYS A 64 44.90 -24.21 -68.93
CA LYS A 64 45.42 -24.63 -67.62
C LYS A 64 45.95 -23.45 -66.80
N TYR A 65 46.69 -22.53 -67.43
CA TYR A 65 47.22 -21.34 -66.77
C TYR A 65 46.10 -20.41 -66.28
N ASP A 66 45.12 -20.15 -67.14
CA ASP A 66 43.92 -19.36 -66.81
C ASP A 66 43.16 -20.01 -65.64
N GLN A 67 42.87 -21.31 -65.73
CA GLN A 67 42.10 -21.99 -64.69
C GLN A 67 42.83 -21.98 -63.32
N VAL A 68 44.16 -22.14 -63.28
CA VAL A 68 44.95 -22.02 -62.04
C VAL A 68 44.94 -20.58 -61.50
N THR A 69 45.09 -19.59 -62.38
CA THR A 69 45.11 -18.17 -62.03
C THR A 69 43.76 -17.70 -61.48
N ILE A 70 42.66 -18.09 -62.13
CA ILE A 70 41.29 -17.82 -61.70
C ILE A 70 40.99 -18.52 -60.35
N LYS A 71 41.33 -19.80 -60.21
CA LYS A 71 41.19 -20.54 -58.94
C LYS A 71 41.98 -19.90 -57.80
N ARG A 72 43.11 -19.24 -58.06
CA ARG A 72 43.87 -18.45 -57.09
C ARG A 72 43.16 -17.11 -56.78
N ALA A 73 42.73 -16.37 -57.79
CA ALA A 73 42.06 -15.07 -57.66
C ALA A 73 40.75 -15.16 -56.85
N CYS A 74 39.95 -16.21 -57.04
CA CYS A 74 38.69 -16.41 -56.31
C CYS A 74 38.88 -16.75 -54.81
N ARG A 75 40.11 -17.04 -54.35
CA ARG A 75 40.43 -17.46 -52.95
C ARG A 75 39.49 -18.58 -52.46
N GLU A 76 38.83 -18.40 -51.32
CA GLU A 76 37.93 -19.40 -50.71
C GLU A 76 36.50 -19.35 -51.27
N ARG A 77 36.18 -18.42 -52.19
CA ARG A 77 34.80 -18.18 -52.67
C ARG A 77 34.35 -19.29 -53.63
N ARG A 78 33.91 -20.42 -53.06
CA ARG A 78 33.50 -21.65 -53.76
C ARG A 78 32.52 -21.40 -54.91
N TYR A 79 31.54 -20.52 -54.73
CA TYR A 79 30.58 -20.15 -55.77
C TYR A 79 31.26 -19.56 -57.01
N LEU A 80 32.14 -18.56 -56.83
CA LEU A 80 32.87 -17.93 -57.94
C LEU A 80 33.82 -18.92 -58.62
N LYS A 81 34.48 -19.80 -57.85
CA LYS A 81 35.33 -20.89 -58.41
C LYS A 81 34.57 -21.86 -59.33
N ILE A 82 33.27 -22.04 -59.12
CA ILE A 82 32.41 -22.89 -59.95
C ILE A 82 31.90 -22.10 -61.16
N ALA A 83 31.34 -20.91 -60.93
CA ALA A 83 30.79 -20.05 -61.98
C ALA A 83 31.82 -19.60 -63.04
N MET A 84 33.11 -19.60 -62.69
CA MET A 84 34.21 -19.12 -63.52
C MET A 84 35.16 -20.25 -63.96
N ALA A 85 34.73 -21.53 -63.87
CA ALA A 85 35.60 -22.69 -64.10
C ALA A 85 36.08 -22.86 -65.56
N GLU A 86 35.34 -22.26 -66.51
CA GLU A 86 35.56 -22.33 -67.97
C GLU A 86 35.86 -20.94 -68.58
N TYR A 87 35.99 -19.89 -67.75
CA TYR A 87 36.24 -18.52 -68.21
C TYR A 87 37.69 -18.34 -68.66
N THR A 88 37.91 -17.46 -69.64
CA THR A 88 39.24 -16.90 -69.90
C THR A 88 39.65 -15.92 -68.79
N MET A 89 40.94 -15.66 -68.64
CA MET A 89 41.47 -14.72 -67.65
C MET A 89 40.88 -13.31 -67.80
N GLU A 90 40.57 -12.87 -69.04
CA GLU A 90 39.94 -11.58 -69.30
C GLU A 90 38.47 -11.53 -68.81
N GLN A 91 37.67 -12.53 -69.18
CA GLN A 91 36.28 -12.67 -68.72
C GLN A 91 36.21 -12.74 -67.19
N ALA A 92 37.15 -13.46 -66.59
CA ALA A 92 37.26 -13.57 -65.14
C ALA A 92 37.67 -12.26 -64.47
N ARG A 93 38.63 -11.52 -65.03
CA ARG A 93 39.06 -10.20 -64.56
C ARG A 93 37.91 -9.19 -64.63
N GLU A 94 37.14 -9.19 -65.71
CA GLU A 94 36.01 -8.28 -65.87
C GLU A 94 34.88 -8.61 -64.90
N SER A 95 34.48 -9.89 -64.81
CA SER A 95 33.43 -10.33 -63.89
C SER A 95 33.76 -10.05 -62.42
N LEU A 96 35.02 -10.19 -62.01
CA LEU A 96 35.46 -9.84 -60.66
C LEU A 96 35.49 -8.32 -60.44
N SER A 97 35.91 -7.54 -61.43
CA SER A 97 35.91 -6.07 -61.37
C SER A 97 34.50 -5.52 -61.21
N ARG A 98 33.53 -6.00 -62.02
CA ARG A 98 32.11 -5.65 -61.89
C ARG A 98 31.58 -5.99 -60.49
N TYR A 99 31.77 -7.22 -60.02
CA TYR A 99 31.34 -7.64 -58.67
C TYR A 99 31.93 -6.77 -57.54
N VAL A 100 33.19 -6.35 -57.66
CA VAL A 100 33.82 -5.45 -56.68
C VAL A 100 33.19 -4.05 -56.73
N PHE A 101 32.94 -3.52 -57.94
CA PHE A 101 32.30 -2.22 -58.12
C PHE A 101 30.85 -2.21 -57.59
N ASP A 102 30.05 -3.22 -57.90
CA ASP A 102 28.68 -3.37 -57.41
C ASP A 102 28.63 -3.45 -55.87
N ARG A 103 29.56 -4.19 -55.27
CA ARG A 103 29.71 -4.25 -53.80
C ARG A 103 30.16 -2.92 -53.20
N MET A 104 31.02 -2.17 -53.88
CA MET A 104 31.46 -0.85 -53.43
C MET A 104 30.32 0.17 -53.49
N ASN A 105 29.52 0.16 -54.57
CA ASN A 105 28.35 1.02 -54.73
C ASN A 105 27.28 0.72 -53.67
N LEU A 106 26.99 -0.57 -53.43
CA LEU A 106 26.09 -1.00 -52.35
C LEU A 106 26.61 -0.56 -50.98
N HIS A 107 27.92 -0.70 -50.71
CA HIS A 107 28.52 -0.22 -49.46
C HIS A 107 28.39 1.30 -49.29
N ASN A 108 28.66 2.07 -50.34
CA ASN A 108 28.54 3.53 -50.33
C ASN A 108 27.09 3.99 -50.10
N ALA A 109 26.11 3.32 -50.70
CA ALA A 109 24.69 3.59 -50.48
C ALA A 109 24.26 3.27 -49.03
N LEU A 110 24.67 2.11 -48.50
CA LEU A 110 24.41 1.74 -47.10
C LEU A 110 25.10 2.69 -46.10
N LEU A 111 26.32 3.15 -46.41
CA LEU A 111 27.05 4.12 -45.60
C LEU A 111 26.37 5.49 -45.58
N TYR A 112 25.77 5.91 -46.71
CA TYR A 112 24.94 7.11 -46.77
C TYR A 112 23.68 6.96 -45.91
N GLU A 113 22.95 5.86 -46.05
CA GLU A 113 21.76 5.54 -45.24
C GLU A 113 22.05 5.55 -43.74
N VAL A 114 23.14 4.90 -43.31
CA VAL A 114 23.56 4.88 -41.89
C VAL A 114 23.86 6.30 -41.39
N ARG A 115 24.52 7.15 -42.20
CA ARG A 115 24.78 8.55 -41.84
C ARG A 115 23.50 9.39 -41.72
N GLN A 116 22.51 9.18 -42.58
CA GLN A 116 21.23 9.90 -42.48
C GLN A 116 20.41 9.45 -41.26
N ARG A 117 20.41 8.14 -40.96
CA ARG A 117 19.75 7.60 -39.76
C ARG A 117 20.43 8.07 -38.47
N GLY A 118 21.76 8.18 -38.45
CA GLY A 118 22.51 8.78 -37.35
C GLY A 118 22.08 10.22 -37.08
N LYS A 119 22.08 11.09 -38.11
CA LYS A 119 21.59 12.48 -38.00
C LYS A 119 20.13 12.57 -37.53
N LEU A 120 19.26 11.69 -37.99
CA LEU A 120 17.87 11.67 -37.53
C LEU A 120 17.77 11.31 -36.03
N LEU A 121 18.57 10.33 -35.59
CA LEU A 121 18.64 9.93 -34.18
C LEU A 121 19.21 11.05 -33.29
N GLU A 122 20.28 11.72 -33.71
CA GLU A 122 20.86 12.89 -33.03
C GLU A 122 19.83 14.01 -32.86
N ASN A 123 19.09 14.35 -33.92
CA ASN A 123 18.02 15.36 -33.88
C ASN A 123 16.85 14.94 -32.97
N MET A 124 16.49 13.66 -32.95
CA MET A 124 15.46 13.12 -32.04
C MET A 124 15.90 13.15 -30.58
N GLN A 125 17.17 12.80 -30.29
CA GLN A 125 17.76 12.85 -28.95
C GLN A 125 17.84 14.29 -28.43
N LEU A 126 18.29 15.25 -29.25
CA LEU A 126 18.29 16.67 -28.90
C LEU A 126 16.88 17.19 -28.61
N ARG A 127 15.88 16.81 -29.43
CA ARG A 127 14.48 17.21 -29.20
C ARG A 127 13.90 16.58 -27.93
N LEU A 128 14.27 15.35 -27.60
CA LEU A 128 13.88 14.70 -26.35
C LEU A 128 14.50 15.40 -25.14
N GLN A 129 15.79 15.72 -25.19
CA GLN A 129 16.49 16.44 -24.11
C GLN A 129 15.82 17.81 -23.87
N ASN A 130 15.56 18.58 -24.92
CA ASN A 130 14.87 19.88 -24.81
C ASN A 130 13.49 19.78 -24.15
N LEU A 131 12.77 18.66 -24.28
CA LEU A 131 11.48 18.44 -23.62
C LEU A 131 11.64 18.08 -22.14
N ILE A 132 12.62 17.23 -21.81
CA ILE A 132 12.99 16.90 -20.42
C ILE A 132 13.47 18.15 -19.68
N ASP A 133 14.27 18.98 -20.33
CA ASP A 133 14.75 20.25 -19.78
C ASP A 133 13.59 21.22 -19.56
N LEU A 134 12.61 21.28 -20.47
CA LEU A 134 11.41 22.12 -20.30
C LEU A 134 10.53 21.65 -19.12
N GLU A 135 10.30 20.34 -19.01
CA GLU A 135 9.52 19.73 -17.92
C GLU A 135 10.21 19.90 -16.56
N THR A 136 11.52 19.65 -16.49
CA THR A 136 12.29 19.76 -15.26
C THR A 136 12.62 21.20 -14.87
N ALA A 137 12.67 22.14 -15.82
CA ALA A 137 12.84 23.57 -15.54
C ALA A 137 11.55 24.24 -15.04
N ASN A 138 10.38 23.74 -15.45
CA ASN A 138 9.09 24.35 -15.11
C ASN A 138 8.90 24.53 -13.58
N PRO A 139 8.93 25.78 -13.07
CA PRO A 139 8.81 26.02 -11.64
C PRO A 139 7.37 25.83 -11.16
N ASP A 140 6.39 26.13 -12.01
CA ASP A 140 4.97 26.09 -11.67
C ASP A 140 4.51 24.67 -11.39
N ALA A 141 5.03 23.68 -12.12
CA ALA A 141 4.79 22.27 -11.85
C ALA A 141 5.30 21.84 -10.45
N LYS A 142 6.46 22.36 -10.02
CA LYS A 142 7.01 22.10 -8.68
C LYS A 142 6.22 22.82 -7.59
N VAL A 143 5.76 24.04 -7.85
CA VAL A 143 4.87 24.79 -6.94
C VAL A 143 3.51 24.10 -6.82
N GLN A 144 2.92 23.62 -7.92
CA GLN A 144 1.68 22.85 -7.90
C GLN A 144 1.83 21.55 -7.10
N LEU A 145 2.93 20.80 -7.25
CA LEU A 145 3.22 19.62 -6.44
C LEU A 145 3.39 19.94 -4.94
N GLN A 146 3.93 21.12 -4.58
CA GLN A 146 3.97 21.57 -3.18
C GLN A 146 2.57 21.96 -2.66
N ILE A 147 1.76 22.63 -3.47
CA ILE A 147 0.36 22.99 -3.12
C ILE A 147 -0.48 21.73 -2.91
N ILE A 148 -0.39 20.73 -3.81
CA ILE A 148 -1.08 19.45 -3.68
C ILE A 148 -0.71 18.78 -2.35
N ARG A 149 0.59 18.63 -2.06
CA ARG A 149 1.07 18.07 -0.78
C ARG A 149 0.58 18.84 0.43
N GLN A 150 0.50 20.17 0.35
CA GLN A 150 0.00 21.00 1.44
C GLN A 150 -1.50 20.85 1.65
N LEU A 151 -2.28 20.67 0.58
CA LEU A 151 -3.71 20.37 0.64
C LEU A 151 -3.97 18.98 1.21
N GLU A 152 -3.27 17.95 0.74
CA GLU A 152 -3.32 16.58 1.28
C GLU A 152 -3.05 16.57 2.79
N ASN A 153 -1.97 17.20 3.24
CA ASN A 153 -1.63 17.34 4.67
C ASN A 153 -2.68 18.12 5.47
N ASN A 154 -3.39 19.07 4.86
CA ASN A 154 -4.45 19.83 5.53
C ASN A 154 -5.77 19.03 5.62
N ILE A 155 -6.08 18.22 4.59
CA ILE A 155 -7.22 17.31 4.56
C ILE A 155 -7.06 16.21 5.61
N GLU A 156 -5.87 15.60 5.73
CA GLU A 156 -5.57 14.58 6.74
C GLU A 156 -5.70 15.14 8.17
N LYS A 157 -5.13 16.33 8.41
CA LYS A 157 -5.30 17.05 9.69
C LYS A 157 -6.75 17.39 10.00
N MET A 158 -7.60 17.62 8.99
CA MET A 158 -9.02 17.89 9.21
C MET A 158 -9.79 16.61 9.55
N HIS A 159 -9.54 15.48 8.87
CA HIS A 159 -10.11 14.19 9.23
C HIS A 159 -9.75 13.81 10.68
N MET A 160 -8.49 13.94 11.07
CA MET A 160 -8.05 13.65 12.45
C MET A 160 -8.71 14.57 13.49
N LYS A 161 -9.03 15.82 13.14
CA LYS A 161 -9.84 16.72 13.99
C LYS A 161 -11.29 16.27 14.09
N ILE A 162 -11.92 15.90 12.96
CA ILE A 162 -13.31 15.41 12.91
C ILE A 162 -13.46 14.15 13.77
N MET A 163 -12.63 13.12 13.53
CA MET A 163 -12.61 11.88 14.32
C MET A 163 -12.37 12.09 15.82
N SER A 164 -11.67 13.17 16.19
CA SER A 164 -11.45 13.55 17.59
C SER A 164 -12.67 14.27 18.19
N ALA A 165 -13.26 15.20 17.45
CA ALA A 165 -14.48 15.91 17.84
C ALA A 165 -15.68 14.95 17.98
N GLU A 166 -15.83 13.99 17.08
CA GLU A 166 -16.85 12.93 17.16
C GLU A 166 -16.72 12.09 18.44
N LYS A 167 -15.50 11.65 18.79
CA LYS A 167 -15.24 10.91 20.04
C LYS A 167 -15.59 11.73 21.28
N ILE A 168 -15.26 13.02 21.29
CA ILE A 168 -15.60 13.95 22.37
C ILE A 168 -17.11 14.16 22.45
N TYR A 169 -17.80 14.36 21.32
CA TYR A 169 -19.25 14.51 21.26
C TYR A 169 -19.99 13.26 21.76
N GLN A 170 -19.54 12.07 21.35
CA GLN A 170 -20.08 10.78 21.82
C GLN A 170 -19.85 10.56 23.33
N LEU A 171 -18.78 11.13 23.91
CA LEU A 171 -18.57 11.12 25.36
C LEU A 171 -19.52 12.09 26.07
N TYR A 172 -19.72 13.30 25.53
CA TYR A 172 -20.68 14.28 26.08
C TYR A 172 -22.12 13.77 26.05
N LEU A 173 -22.56 13.09 24.99
CA LEU A 173 -23.90 12.48 24.94
C LEU A 173 -24.09 11.50 26.09
N LYS A 174 -23.16 10.55 26.26
CA LYS A 174 -23.20 9.57 27.36
C LYS A 174 -23.20 10.22 28.75
N MET A 175 -22.47 11.31 28.92
CA MET A 175 -22.46 12.07 30.18
C MET A 175 -23.79 12.79 30.43
N VAL A 176 -24.44 13.32 29.39
CA VAL A 176 -25.78 13.92 29.50
C VAL A 176 -26.83 12.86 29.83
N ASP A 177 -26.74 11.66 29.27
CA ASP A 177 -27.68 10.58 29.57
C ASP A 177 -27.52 10.07 31.01
N LEU A 178 -26.27 9.86 31.50
CA LEU A 178 -26.03 9.54 32.91
C LEU A 178 -26.55 10.62 33.88
N LEU A 179 -26.35 11.91 33.56
CA LEU A 179 -26.86 13.02 34.37
C LEU A 179 -28.40 13.12 34.34
N ARG A 180 -29.05 12.62 33.29
CA ARG A 180 -30.53 12.49 33.25
C ARG A 180 -31.01 11.37 34.14
N ASP A 181 -30.34 10.21 34.12
CA ASP A 181 -30.68 9.08 34.97
C ASP A 181 -30.53 9.45 36.46
N GLU A 182 -29.45 10.14 36.84
CA GLU A 182 -29.27 10.69 38.20
C GLU A 182 -30.37 11.71 38.57
N LEU A 183 -30.71 12.62 37.66
CA LEU A 183 -31.74 13.64 37.88
C LEU A 183 -33.16 13.06 37.95
N CYS A 184 -33.42 11.89 37.36
CA CYS A 184 -34.65 11.14 37.55
C CYS A 184 -34.77 10.46 38.92
N LEU A 185 -33.66 10.15 39.59
CA LEU A 185 -33.65 9.54 40.93
C LEU A 185 -33.78 10.57 42.06
N LEU A 186 -33.23 11.78 41.88
CA LEU A 186 -33.23 12.85 42.88
C LEU A 186 -34.61 13.20 43.47
N PRO A 187 -35.70 13.32 42.67
CA PRO A 187 -37.05 13.57 43.20
C PRO A 187 -37.56 12.46 44.13
N LEU A 188 -37.29 11.18 43.82
CA LEU A 188 -37.73 10.04 44.64
C LEU A 188 -37.06 10.05 46.02
N ILE A 189 -35.75 10.36 46.05
CA ILE A 189 -34.98 10.52 47.28
C ILE A 189 -35.53 11.70 48.11
N LEU A 190 -35.91 12.80 47.45
CA LEU A 190 -36.50 13.97 48.10
C LEU A 190 -37.90 13.68 48.68
N ASP A 191 -38.75 12.97 47.94
CA ASP A 191 -40.08 12.54 48.42
C ASP A 191 -39.97 11.66 49.67
N ASP A 192 -39.05 10.69 49.70
CA ASP A 192 -38.85 9.81 50.86
C ASP A 192 -38.22 10.55 52.05
N LEU A 193 -37.29 11.49 51.82
CA LEU A 193 -36.80 12.40 52.86
C LEU A 193 -37.93 13.26 53.44
N GLN A 194 -38.80 13.81 52.59
CA GLN A 194 -39.92 14.64 53.05
C GLN A 194 -40.93 13.81 53.85
N ARG A 195 -41.28 12.59 53.41
CA ARG A 195 -42.13 11.66 54.18
C ARG A 195 -41.58 11.36 55.57
N MET A 196 -40.27 11.16 55.71
CA MET A 196 -39.64 10.97 57.02
C MET A 196 -39.73 12.23 57.90
N VAL A 197 -39.50 13.43 57.33
CA VAL A 197 -39.67 14.71 58.06
C VAL A 197 -41.11 14.91 58.52
N GLU A 198 -42.10 14.60 57.66
CA GLU A 198 -43.52 14.67 58.00
C GLU A 198 -43.89 13.69 59.13
N ALA A 199 -43.38 12.46 59.08
CA ALA A 199 -43.57 11.46 60.13
C ALA A 199 -42.98 11.92 61.48
N TYR A 200 -41.71 12.32 61.52
CA TYR A 200 -41.07 12.85 62.75
C TYR A 200 -41.79 14.10 63.28
N HIS A 201 -42.35 14.94 62.41
CA HIS A 201 -43.12 16.11 62.83
C HIS A 201 -44.51 15.75 63.36
N VAL A 202 -45.11 14.60 63.00
CA VAL A 202 -46.30 14.05 63.66
C VAL A 202 -45.92 13.46 65.02
N GLU A 203 -44.87 12.64 65.11
CA GLU A 203 -44.39 12.04 66.36
C GLU A 203 -44.05 13.09 67.42
N LEU A 204 -43.29 14.13 67.04
CA LEU A 204 -42.90 15.22 67.93
C LEU A 204 -44.10 16.00 68.47
N ARG A 205 -45.15 16.22 67.65
CA ARG A 205 -46.39 16.88 68.09
C ARG A 205 -47.19 15.98 69.02
N GLY A 206 -47.24 14.67 68.78
CA GLY A 206 -47.83 13.70 69.71
C GLY A 206 -47.12 13.69 71.06
N MET A 207 -45.78 13.66 71.06
CA MET A 207 -45.00 13.71 72.29
C MET A 207 -45.12 15.06 73.01
N HIS A 208 -45.28 16.17 72.29
CA HIS A 208 -45.55 17.48 72.91
C HIS A 208 -46.91 17.51 73.62
N LEU A 209 -47.96 16.98 73.00
CA LEU A 209 -49.29 16.89 73.61
C LEU A 209 -49.26 16.02 74.89
N ILE A 210 -48.64 14.83 74.83
CA ILE A 210 -48.47 13.96 76.01
C ILE A 210 -47.72 14.70 77.14
N ASN A 211 -46.70 15.50 76.83
CA ASN A 211 -46.00 16.31 77.84
C ASN A 211 -46.87 17.43 78.43
N MET A 212 -47.80 18.01 77.65
CA MET A 212 -48.77 18.98 78.18
C MET A 212 -49.78 18.29 79.10
N ASP A 213 -50.37 17.17 78.68
CA ASP A 213 -51.33 16.39 79.47
C ASP A 213 -50.69 15.91 80.79
N MET A 214 -49.43 15.46 80.75
CA MET A 214 -48.67 15.07 81.95
C MET A 214 -48.35 16.27 82.86
N ALA A 215 -48.09 17.46 82.31
CA ALA A 215 -47.87 18.66 83.11
C ALA A 215 -49.15 19.14 83.80
N GLU A 216 -50.29 19.15 83.10
CA GLU A 216 -51.59 19.49 83.68
C GLU A 216 -51.99 18.49 84.77
N ALA A 217 -51.83 17.18 84.52
CA ALA A 217 -52.06 16.14 85.52
C ALA A 217 -51.14 16.29 86.74
N MET A 218 -49.89 16.73 86.56
CA MET A 218 -48.96 17.00 87.66
C MET A 218 -49.38 18.21 88.50
N GLU A 219 -49.83 19.31 87.87
CA GLU A 219 -50.32 20.49 88.58
C GLU A 219 -51.67 20.24 89.27
N ALA A 220 -52.57 19.46 88.66
CA ALA A 220 -53.79 19.00 89.32
C ALA A 220 -53.47 18.17 90.57
N ALA A 221 -52.54 17.21 90.47
CA ALA A 221 -52.11 16.39 91.60
C ALA A 221 -51.44 17.23 92.72
N LYS A 222 -50.65 18.25 92.37
CA LYS A 222 -50.09 19.22 93.33
C LYS A 222 -51.20 20.03 94.01
N ALA A 223 -52.18 20.52 93.26
CA ALA A 223 -53.30 21.29 93.79
C ALA A 223 -54.17 20.46 94.76
N ASP A 224 -54.45 19.21 94.43
CA ASP A 224 -55.15 18.27 95.32
C ASP A 224 -54.30 17.92 96.57
N MET A 225 -52.98 17.76 96.43
CA MET A 225 -52.09 17.53 97.57
C MET A 225 -52.09 18.73 98.54
N VAL A 226 -51.93 19.96 98.03
CA VAL A 226 -52.00 21.18 98.85
C VAL A 226 -53.41 21.38 99.43
N GLY A 227 -54.46 21.08 98.65
CA GLY A 227 -55.85 21.15 99.10
C GLY A 227 -56.21 20.14 100.19
N THR A 228 -55.61 18.94 100.16
CA THR A 228 -55.77 17.92 101.20
C THR A 228 -54.92 18.21 102.44
N GLU A 229 -53.69 18.70 102.27
CA GLU A 229 -52.87 19.20 103.38
C GLU A 229 -53.57 20.36 104.11
N ALA A 230 -54.09 21.35 103.38
CA ALA A 230 -54.82 22.47 103.96
C ALA A 230 -56.07 22.02 104.75
N LYS A 231 -56.82 21.02 104.24
CA LYS A 231 -57.94 20.39 104.96
C LYS A 231 -57.47 19.72 106.25
N LEU A 232 -56.38 18.93 106.21
CA LEU A 232 -55.81 18.27 107.40
C LEU A 232 -55.29 19.27 108.45
N ILE A 233 -54.67 20.38 108.02
CA ILE A 233 -54.22 21.46 108.90
C ILE A 233 -55.44 22.17 109.55
N ALA A 234 -56.50 22.44 108.77
CA ALA A 234 -57.71 23.04 109.29
C ALA A 234 -58.43 22.12 110.29
N GLU A 235 -58.55 20.83 109.98
CA GLU A 235 -59.13 19.82 110.87
C GLU A 235 -58.32 19.68 112.16
N LYS A 236 -56.98 19.61 112.06
CA LYS A 236 -56.09 19.61 113.24
C LYS A 236 -56.31 20.86 114.10
N LYS A 237 -56.31 22.07 113.51
CA LYS A 237 -56.59 23.32 114.24
C LYS A 237 -57.97 23.30 114.92
N PHE A 238 -58.99 22.70 114.29
CA PHE A 238 -60.32 22.54 114.89
C PHE A 238 -60.30 21.58 116.09
N ARG A 239 -59.64 20.42 115.97
CA ARG A 239 -59.46 19.47 117.07
C ARG A 239 -58.68 20.11 118.23
N ASP A 240 -57.57 20.78 117.94
CA ASP A 240 -56.72 21.47 118.93
C ASP A 240 -57.49 22.59 119.65
N ASN A 241 -58.30 23.38 118.94
CA ASN A 241 -59.18 24.39 119.55
C ASN A 241 -60.28 23.77 120.41
N SER A 242 -60.92 22.68 119.97
CA SER A 242 -61.94 21.97 120.75
C SER A 242 -61.34 21.40 122.04
N LEU A 243 -60.16 20.79 121.97
CA LEU A 243 -59.40 20.32 123.13
C LEU A 243 -58.98 21.48 124.05
N SER A 244 -58.62 22.64 123.50
CA SER A 244 -58.30 23.85 124.27
C SER A 244 -59.52 24.39 125.03
N ILE A 245 -60.70 24.38 124.41
CA ILE A 245 -61.98 24.76 125.06
C ILE A 245 -62.32 23.77 126.18
N GLN A 246 -62.24 22.45 125.92
CA GLN A 246 -62.47 21.42 126.93
C GLN A 246 -61.50 21.54 128.11
N LYS A 247 -60.20 21.75 127.86
CA LYS A 247 -59.18 22.00 128.90
C LYS A 247 -59.55 23.23 129.75
N LYS A 248 -59.89 24.36 129.11
CA LYS A 248 -60.34 25.58 129.81
C LYS A 248 -61.63 25.37 130.61
N GLN A 249 -62.52 24.48 130.17
CA GLN A 249 -63.74 24.15 130.91
C GLN A 249 -63.43 23.28 132.15
N ILE A 250 -62.54 22.29 132.03
CA ILE A 250 -62.01 21.51 133.17
C ILE A 250 -61.28 22.43 134.18
N GLU A 251 -60.52 23.41 133.68
CA GLU A 251 -59.80 24.39 134.50
C GLU A 251 -60.72 25.40 135.19
N ARG A 252 -61.83 25.78 134.54
CA ARG A 252 -62.94 26.55 135.16
C ARG A 252 -63.68 25.77 136.23
N ILE A 253 -63.84 24.45 136.08
CA ILE A 253 -64.39 23.58 137.13
C ILE A 253 -63.43 23.56 138.32
N ARG A 254 -62.13 23.28 138.10
CA ARG A 254 -61.10 23.30 139.16
C ARG A 254 -61.01 24.65 139.91
N THR A 255 -61.16 25.77 139.22
CA THR A 255 -61.14 27.10 139.85
C THR A 255 -62.47 27.46 140.54
N LYS A 256 -63.61 26.93 140.08
CA LYS A 256 -64.86 26.94 140.86
C LYS A 256 -64.73 26.12 142.15
N ASP A 257 -64.24 24.88 142.07
CA ASP A 257 -64.01 24.00 143.22
C ASP A 257 -63.04 24.60 144.27
N ALA A 258 -62.15 25.50 143.83
CA ALA A 258 -61.28 26.28 144.71
C ALA A 258 -61.99 27.51 145.32
N SER A 259 -62.82 28.23 144.55
CA SER A 259 -63.50 29.45 145.01
C SER A 259 -64.70 29.19 145.92
N GLU A 260 -65.47 28.13 145.69
CA GLU A 260 -66.64 27.81 146.53
C GLU A 260 -66.26 27.36 147.96
N ARG A 261 -65.00 26.96 148.19
CA ARG A 261 -64.47 26.62 149.53
C ARG A 261 -64.33 27.81 150.49
N HIS A 262 -64.40 29.05 150.00
CA HIS A 262 -63.96 30.23 150.75
C HIS A 262 -65.09 31.09 151.38
N ARG A 263 -66.31 30.57 151.55
CA ARG A 263 -67.44 31.33 152.17
C ARG A 263 -68.33 30.57 153.19
N LYS A 264 -67.76 29.76 154.08
CA LYS A 264 -68.33 29.46 155.42
C LYS A 264 -67.21 29.30 156.48
N MET A 265 -67.41 29.83 157.69
CA MET A 265 -66.45 29.94 158.83
C MET A 265 -67.25 30.16 160.14
N PRO A 266 -66.69 29.94 161.36
CA PRO A 266 -65.48 29.19 161.83
C PRO A 266 -65.92 27.90 162.60
N HIS A 267 -65.22 27.17 163.50
CA HIS A 267 -63.89 27.15 164.20
C HIS A 267 -63.23 25.73 163.97
N GLY A 268 -62.22 25.15 164.66
CA GLY A 268 -61.44 25.41 165.90
C GLY A 268 -62.02 24.73 167.17
N PRO A 269 -61.23 24.30 168.20
CA PRO A 269 -59.79 24.53 168.47
C PRO A 269 -58.92 23.23 168.40
N PRO A 270 -57.91 22.94 169.26
CA PRO A 270 -56.50 23.32 169.05
C PRO A 270 -55.44 22.18 169.11
N SER A 271 -54.17 22.53 168.83
CA SER A 271 -52.90 22.00 169.40
C SER A 271 -51.91 21.19 168.53
N LEU A 272 -50.72 21.81 168.33
CA LEU A 272 -49.35 21.26 168.47
C LEU A 272 -48.67 20.30 167.45
N LEU A 273 -47.38 20.62 167.18
CA LEU A 273 -46.22 19.76 166.79
C LEU A 273 -46.24 19.10 165.38
N SER A 274 -45.11 18.91 164.67
CA SER A 274 -43.70 19.31 164.88
C SER A 274 -42.93 19.51 163.55
N LYS A 275 -41.63 19.84 163.63
CA LYS A 275 -40.67 20.10 162.54
C LYS A 275 -40.29 18.85 161.73
N HIS A 276 -39.94 19.02 160.46
CA HIS A 276 -38.59 18.93 159.83
C HIS A 276 -38.78 19.24 158.31
N GLY A 277 -37.81 19.71 157.49
CA GLY A 277 -36.49 19.17 157.17
C GLY A 277 -36.58 18.36 155.85
N GLU A 278 -35.68 18.45 154.86
CA GLU A 278 -34.36 19.10 154.73
C GLU A 278 -34.02 19.40 153.25
N ILE A 279 -33.01 20.27 153.04
CA ILE A 279 -32.18 20.49 151.81
C ILE A 279 -32.95 20.85 150.52
#